data_AF-A0A956P4I3-F1
#
_entry.id   AF-A0A956P4I3-F1
#
_cell.length_a   1.000
_cell.length_b   1.000
_cell.length_c   1.000
_cell.angle_alpha   90.00
_cell.angle_beta   90.00
_cell.angle_gamma   90.00
#
_symmetry.space_group_name_H-M   'P 1'
#
loop_
_entity.id
_entity.type
_entity.pdbx_description
1 polymer ?
#
loop_
_entity_poly.entity_id
_entity_poly.type
_entity_poly.pdbx_seq_one_letter_code
_entity_poly.pdbx_strand_id
1 'polypeptide(L)' 'MKADRTVRIASGQGFWGDWLEAPVRQVQGGEIDYLVLDYLAEVTM' A
#
# COMPACT_ATOMS: atom_id res chain seq x y z
N MET A 1 20.27 23.46 1.79
CA MET A 1 19.24 22.74 1.03
C MET A 1 19.24 21.30 1.51
N LYS A 2 18.17 20.81 2.14
CA LYS A 2 18.06 19.39 2.49
C LYS A 2 17.96 18.63 1.15
N ALA A 3 18.77 17.57 0.97
CA ALA A 3 18.72 16.76 -0.24
C ALA A 3 17.27 16.31 -0.51
N ASP A 4 16.85 16.35 -1.77
CA ASP A 4 15.50 15.95 -2.18
C ASP A 4 15.30 14.48 -1.79
N ARG A 5 14.36 14.20 -0.89
CA ARG A 5 14.14 12.87 -0.34
C ARG A 5 13.23 12.11 -1.29
N THR A 6 13.73 11.01 -1.87
CA THR A 6 12.88 10.06 -2.57
C THR A 6 11.84 9.49 -1.60
N VAL A 7 10.55 9.62 -1.97
CA VAL A 7 9.43 9.05 -1.23
C VAL A 7 8.89 7.86 -2.02
N ARG A 8 8.77 6.72 -1.35
CA ARG A 8 8.30 5.45 -1.93
C ARG A 8 6.88 5.16 -1.44
N ILE A 9 5.92 5.12 -2.36
CA ILE A 9 4.50 4.87 -2.06
C ILE A 9 4.10 3.52 -2.67
N ALA A 10 3.51 2.66 -1.85
CA ALA A 10 3.02 1.34 -2.26
C ALA A 10 1.49 1.27 -2.27
N SER A 11 0.93 0.48 -3.19
CA SER A 11 -0.48 0.07 -3.18
C SER A 11 -0.62 -1.33 -2.61
N GLY A 12 -1.49 -1.50 -1.62
CA GLY A 12 -1.79 -2.80 -1.01
C GLY A 12 -2.98 -3.53 -1.63
N GLN A 13 -3.62 -2.98 -2.65
CA GLN A 13 -4.89 -3.52 -3.18
C GLN A 13 -4.74 -4.44 -4.39
N GLY A 14 -3.53 -4.62 -4.92
CA GLY A 14 -3.26 -5.54 -6.03
C GLY A 14 -3.42 -7.04 -5.70
N PHE A 15 -3.79 -7.38 -4.46
CA PHE A 15 -3.87 -8.75 -3.95
C PHE A 15 -5.23 -9.10 -3.33
N TRP A 16 -6.26 -8.28 -3.58
CA TRP A 16 -7.60 -8.47 -3.02
C TRP A 16 -8.15 -9.86 -3.37
N GLY A 17 -8.51 -10.64 -2.35
CA GLY A 17 -9.06 -11.99 -2.50
C GLY A 17 -8.01 -13.09 -2.74
N ASP A 18 -6.95 -12.82 -3.48
CA ASP A 18 -5.90 -13.79 -3.78
C ASP A 18 -4.92 -14.00 -2.62
N TRP A 19 -4.52 -12.90 -1.95
CA TRP A 19 -3.53 -12.98 -0.88
C TRP A 19 -3.65 -11.86 0.15
N LEU A 20 -4.47 -12.11 1.17
CA LEU A 20 -4.77 -11.15 2.23
C LEU A 20 -3.55 -10.67 3.03
N GLU A 21 -2.48 -11.47 3.11
CA GLU A 21 -1.26 -11.12 3.84
C GLU A 21 -0.26 -10.30 3.01
N ALA A 22 -0.47 -10.17 1.70
CA ALA A 22 0.48 -9.48 0.82
C ALA A 22 0.78 -8.02 1.25
N PRO A 23 -0.20 -7.21 1.71
CA PRO A 23 0.08 -5.86 2.22
C PRO A 23 0.97 -5.87 3.46
N VAL A 24 0.80 -6.87 4.34
CA VAL A 24 1.63 -7.03 5.55
C VAL A 24 3.07 -7.33 5.16
N ARG A 25 3.27 -8.24 4.20
CA ARG A 25 4.61 -8.57 3.68
C ARG A 25 5.27 -7.37 3.00
N GLN A 26 4.50 -6.55 2.31
CA GLN A 26 4.99 -5.33 1.66
C GLN A 26 5.45 -4.28 2.67
N VAL A 27 4.76 -4.13 3.80
CA VAL A 27 5.18 -3.24 4.90
C VAL A 27 6.39 -3.78 5.65
N GLN A 28 6.44 -5.09 5.89
CA GLN A 28 7.51 -5.70 6.69
C GLN A 28 8.80 -5.93 5.91
N GLY A 29 8.72 -6.21 4.60
CA GLY A 29 9.87 -6.56 3.76
C GLY A 29 10.15 -5.59 2.61
N GLY A 30 9.22 -4.69 2.30
CA GLY A 30 9.37 -3.71 1.22
C GLY A 30 10.02 -2.41 1.71
N GLU A 31 10.78 -1.78 0.83
CA GLU A 31 11.30 -0.44 1.07
C GLU A 31 10.22 0.61 0.73
N ILE A 32 9.26 0.83 1.62
CA ILE A 32 8.17 1.79 1.39
C ILE A 32 8.08 2.80 2.53
N ASP A 33 7.78 4.05 2.21
CA ASP A 33 7.51 5.09 3.22
C ASP A 33 6.02 5.12 3.57
N TYR A 34 5.15 4.83 2.60
CA TYR A 34 3.70 4.85 2.76
C TYR A 34 3.03 3.68 2.06
N LEU A 35 2.02 3.10 2.70
CA LEU A 35 1.10 2.13 2.11
C LEU A 35 -0.27 2.79 1.90
N VAL A 36 -0.81 2.66 0.70
CA VAL A 36 -2.15 3.14 0.34
C VAL A 36 -3.08 1.95 0.11
N LEU A 37 -4.31 2.09 0.59
CA LEU A 37 -5.41 1.19 0.35
C LEU A 37 -6.60 2.03 -0.12
N ASP A 38 -7.07 1.78 -1.35
CA ASP A 38 -8.28 2.39 -1.90
C ASP A 38 -9.49 1.51 -1.62
N TYR A 39 -10.27 1.84 -0.60
CA TYR A 39 -11.55 1.18 -0.41
C TYR A 39 -12.59 1.91 -1.26
N LEU A 40 -13.13 1.22 -2.26
CA LEU A 40 -14.33 1.67 -2.92
C LEU A 40 -15.44 1.69 -1.86
N ALA A 41 -15.89 2.88 -1.46
CA ALA A 41 -17.02 3.01 -0.56
C ALA A 41 -18.28 2.62 -1.33
N GLU A 42 -18.56 1.32 -1.42
CA GLU A 42 -19.87 0.84 -1.82
C GLU A 42 -20.81 1.08 -0.64
N VAL A 43 -21.44 2.25 -0.62
CA VAL A 43 -22.57 2.51 0.27
C VAL A 43 -23.79 1.97 -0.45
N THR A 44 -24.24 0.79 -0.02
CA THR A 44 -25.47 0.08 -0.46
C THR A 44 -25.51 -0.40 -1.92
N MET A 45 -25.57 -1.72 -2.07
CA MET A 45 -26.23 -2.40 -3.19
C MET A 45 -27.63 -2.84 -2.77
#